data_AF-A0A2J4QY65-F1
#
_entry.id   AF-A0A2J4QY65-F1
#
_cell.length_a   1.000
_cell.length_b   1.000
_cell.length_c   1.000
_cell.angle_alpha   90.00
_cell.angle_beta   90.00
_cell.angle_gamma   90.00
#
_symmetry.space_group_name_H-M   'P 1'
#
loop_
_entity.id
_entity.type
_entity.pdbx_description
1 polymer ?
#
loop_
_entity_poly.entity_id
_entity_poly.type
_entity_poly.pdbx_seq_one_letter_code
_entity_poly.pdbx_strand_id
1 'polypeptide(L)'
;MELRNKKLTHDEFMTERHQVLQTWHTGKDVEHFEDGVKYQQTIPEKKRFSHALLKADQEGKTLSQPRAGVALMDEHIALLKTLQEECDLLPSTIDAYTRLNRYEEAAVGIQKSIEAGTSKLNGLPVVNHGVAACRRMTEALEKPVQVRHGTPDARLLAEISMASGFTSYEGGGISYNIPYAKRVTLEKSIRDWQYCDRLMGLYEEHGIRINREPFGPLTGTL
;
A
#
# COMPACT_ATOMS: atom_id res chain seq x y z
N MET A 1 -2.95 -22.55 4.86
CA MET A 1 -3.70 -22.44 6.13
C MET A 1 -5.18 -22.40 5.78
N GLU A 2 -6.02 -23.13 6.51
CA GLU A 2 -7.47 -23.21 6.23
C GLU A 2 -8.14 -21.84 6.45
N LEU A 3 -8.99 -21.43 5.51
CA LEU A 3 -9.72 -20.17 5.63
C LEU A 3 -10.78 -20.25 6.74
N ARG A 4 -10.67 -19.38 7.74
CA ARG A 4 -11.66 -19.22 8.81
C ARG A 4 -11.84 -17.73 9.14
N ASN A 5 -13.05 -17.32 9.48
CA ASN A 5 -13.29 -15.97 10.01
C ASN A 5 -12.87 -15.88 11.49
N LYS A 6 -11.56 -15.99 11.73
CA LYS A 6 -10.94 -15.91 13.04
C LYS A 6 -9.66 -15.10 12.91
N LYS A 7 -9.39 -14.24 13.90
CA LYS A 7 -8.12 -13.51 13.97
C LYS A 7 -6.96 -14.50 13.97
N LEU A 8 -6.00 -14.29 13.09
CA LEU A 8 -4.74 -15.04 13.08
C LEU A 8 -4.02 -14.84 14.40
N THR A 9 -3.59 -15.94 15.01
CA THR A 9 -2.68 -15.87 16.14
C THR A 9 -1.39 -15.15 15.73
N HIS A 10 -0.66 -14.66 16.73
CA HIS A 10 0.63 -14.01 16.47
C HIS A 10 1.59 -14.96 15.76
N ASP A 11 1.70 -16.21 16.23
CA ASP A 11 2.63 -17.21 15.67
C ASP A 11 2.28 -17.62 14.23
N GLU A 12 0.99 -17.82 13.92
CA GLU A 12 0.54 -18.07 12.54
C GLU A 12 0.91 -16.91 11.62
N PHE A 13 0.65 -15.67 12.05
CA PHE A 13 0.97 -14.48 11.28
C PHE A 13 2.48 -14.33 11.07
N MET A 14 3.30 -14.51 12.11
CA MET A 14 4.75 -14.37 12.02
C MET A 14 5.38 -15.47 11.15
N THR A 15 4.84 -16.70 11.20
CA THR A 15 5.25 -17.79 10.31
C THR A 15 4.94 -17.48 8.85
N GLU A 16 3.72 -17.00 8.56
CA GLU A 16 3.35 -16.59 7.20
C GLU A 16 4.18 -15.39 6.72
N ARG A 17 4.42 -14.42 7.61
CA ARG A 17 5.21 -13.21 7.33
C ARG A 17 6.62 -13.56 6.89
N HIS A 18 7.29 -14.49 7.57
CA HIS A 18 8.63 -14.94 7.16
C HIS A 18 8.66 -15.41 5.69
N GLN A 19 7.63 -16.12 5.22
CA GLN A 19 7.53 -16.56 3.82
C GLN A 19 7.24 -15.39 2.86
N VAL A 20 6.35 -14.48 3.25
CA VAL A 20 6.00 -13.29 2.45
C VAL A 20 7.24 -12.42 2.19
N LEU A 21 8.08 -12.22 3.21
CA LEU A 21 9.26 -11.37 3.09
C LEU A 21 10.33 -11.93 2.14
N GLN A 22 10.31 -13.23 1.84
CA GLN A 22 11.24 -13.84 0.89
C GLN A 22 10.77 -13.72 -0.56
N THR A 23 9.56 -13.20 -0.82
CA THR A 23 9.01 -13.11 -2.19
C THR A 23 9.68 -12.05 -3.06
N TRP A 24 10.41 -11.11 -2.46
CA TRP A 24 11.29 -10.17 -3.17
C TRP A 24 12.41 -9.68 -2.25
N HIS A 25 13.54 -9.28 -2.83
CA HIS A 25 14.74 -8.91 -2.07
C HIS A 25 14.58 -7.69 -1.15
N THR A 26 13.60 -6.80 -1.39
CA THR A 26 13.28 -5.67 -0.50
C THR A 26 12.47 -6.09 0.73
N GLY A 27 11.99 -7.33 0.80
CA GLY A 27 11.36 -7.85 2.01
C GLY A 27 12.33 -7.94 3.20
N LYS A 28 13.65 -7.94 2.96
CA LYS A 28 14.67 -7.78 4.01
C LYS A 28 14.56 -6.44 4.74
N ASP A 29 14.09 -5.38 4.07
CA ASP A 29 13.97 -4.03 4.62
C ASP A 29 12.91 -3.95 5.73
N VAL A 30 12.05 -4.96 5.81
CA VAL A 30 10.92 -5.06 6.73
C VAL A 30 10.99 -6.31 7.58
N GLU A 31 12.15 -6.96 7.70
CA GLU A 31 12.32 -8.16 8.55
C GLU A 31 12.05 -7.84 10.03
N HIS A 32 12.57 -6.70 10.49
CA HIS A 32 12.32 -6.16 11.83
C HIS A 32 11.05 -5.29 11.84
N PHE A 33 9.93 -5.89 12.27
CA PHE A 33 8.63 -5.21 12.30
C PHE A 33 8.67 -3.92 13.14
N GLU A 34 9.41 -3.95 14.24
CA GLU A 34 9.56 -2.87 15.21
C GLU A 34 10.14 -1.60 14.59
N ASP A 35 10.96 -1.71 13.54
CA ASP A 35 11.52 -0.55 12.85
C ASP A 35 10.47 0.17 12.01
N GLY A 36 9.50 -0.58 11.47
CA GLY A 36 8.29 -0.03 10.87
C GLY A 36 7.42 0.67 11.91
N VAL A 37 7.24 0.09 13.09
CA VAL A 37 6.48 0.70 14.20
C VAL A 37 7.13 2.00 14.67
N LYS A 38 8.43 1.98 14.96
CA LYS A 38 9.19 3.17 15.38
C LYS A 38 9.08 4.29 14.36
N TYR A 39 9.24 3.96 13.06
CA TYR A 39 9.10 4.97 12.01
C TYR A 39 7.68 5.50 11.93
N GLN A 40 6.67 4.62 11.98
CA GLN A 40 5.28 5.06 12.02
C GLN A 40 5.06 6.02 13.19
N GLN A 41 5.58 5.77 14.40
CA GLN A 41 5.43 6.65 15.56
C GLN A 41 5.97 8.08 15.35
N THR A 42 6.95 8.27 14.45
CA THR A 42 7.47 9.62 14.15
C THR A 42 6.57 10.43 13.22
N ILE A 43 5.59 9.80 12.57
CA ILE A 43 4.73 10.47 11.60
C ILE A 43 3.76 11.41 12.34
N PRO A 44 3.79 12.71 12.04
CA PRO A 44 2.95 13.69 12.73
C PRO A 44 1.48 13.45 12.41
N GLU A 45 0.61 13.82 13.36
CA GLU A 45 -0.85 13.63 13.26
C GLU A 45 -1.44 14.19 11.96
N LYS A 46 -0.97 15.36 11.48
CA LYS A 46 -1.41 15.96 10.21
C LYS A 46 -1.17 15.08 8.97
N LYS A 47 -0.27 14.10 9.05
CA LYS A 47 0.06 13.11 8.01
C LYS A 47 -0.55 11.73 8.29
N ARG A 48 -1.49 11.64 9.23
CA ARG A 48 -2.30 10.43 9.48
C ARG A 48 -3.61 10.49 8.71
N PHE A 49 -3.79 9.55 7.80
CA PHE A 49 -5.01 9.46 7.01
C PHE A 49 -6.25 9.28 7.89
N SER A 50 -6.16 8.43 8.92
CA SER A 50 -7.22 8.18 9.90
C SER A 50 -7.64 9.45 10.66
N HIS A 51 -6.69 10.31 11.02
CA HIS A 51 -6.98 11.59 11.65
C HIS A 51 -7.66 12.57 10.68
N ALA A 52 -7.17 12.66 9.44
CA ALA A 52 -7.79 13.51 8.41
C ALA A 52 -9.25 13.12 8.14
N LEU A 53 -9.55 11.81 8.06
CA LEU A 53 -10.91 11.30 7.93
C LEU A 53 -11.78 11.65 9.14
N LEU A 54 -11.29 11.42 10.37
CA LEU A 54 -12.03 11.74 11.59
C LEU A 54 -12.38 13.23 11.68
N LYS A 55 -11.41 14.10 11.37
CA LYS A 55 -11.61 15.54 11.36
C LYS A 55 -12.66 15.95 10.32
N ALA A 56 -12.59 15.41 9.11
CA ALA A 56 -13.53 15.71 8.06
C ALA A 56 -14.96 15.26 8.40
N ASP A 57 -15.12 14.09 9.02
CA ASP A 57 -16.42 13.60 9.52
C ASP A 57 -17.00 14.54 10.59
N GLN A 58 -16.19 14.95 11.57
CA GLN A 58 -16.58 15.90 12.61
C GLN A 58 -16.97 17.28 12.05
N GLU A 59 -16.31 17.71 10.99
CA GLU A 59 -16.56 18.99 10.32
C GLU A 59 -17.66 18.91 9.23
N GLY A 60 -18.17 17.72 8.91
CA GLY A 60 -19.10 17.52 7.80
C GLY A 60 -18.49 17.84 6.43
N LYS A 61 -17.17 17.71 6.28
CA LYS A 61 -16.42 18.04 5.06
C LYS A 61 -16.23 16.79 4.18
N THR A 62 -16.46 16.94 2.88
CA THR A 62 -16.01 15.94 1.89
C THR A 62 -14.56 16.24 1.49
N LEU A 63 -13.69 15.23 1.59
CA LEU A 63 -12.29 15.34 1.17
C LEU A 63 -12.10 14.89 -0.28
N SER A 64 -11.24 15.58 -1.02
CA SER A 64 -10.84 15.17 -2.37
C SER A 64 -9.54 14.35 -2.35
N GLN A 65 -9.52 13.28 -3.16
CA GLN A 65 -8.33 12.44 -3.35
C GLN A 65 -8.23 11.98 -4.81
N PRO A 66 -7.17 12.34 -5.55
CA PRO A 66 -6.96 11.88 -6.92
C PRO A 66 -6.45 10.43 -6.97
N ARG A 67 -6.20 9.92 -8.19
CA ARG A 67 -5.31 8.78 -8.44
C ARG A 67 -4.09 9.26 -9.22
N ALA A 68 -2.90 8.87 -8.79
CA ALA A 68 -1.63 9.26 -9.40
C ALA A 68 -0.51 8.26 -9.07
N GLY A 69 0.33 7.94 -10.04
CA GLY A 69 1.43 6.99 -9.91
C GLY A 69 2.30 6.96 -11.15
N VAL A 70 3.62 7.02 -10.98
CA VAL A 70 4.61 6.89 -12.06
C VAL A 70 5.79 6.04 -11.57
N ALA A 71 6.53 5.50 -12.53
CA ALA A 71 7.59 4.53 -12.28
C ALA A 71 8.73 5.03 -11.39
N LEU A 72 9.23 6.25 -11.62
CA LEU A 72 10.45 6.73 -10.97
C LEU A 72 10.13 7.57 -9.74
N MET A 73 10.92 7.38 -8.67
CA MET A 73 10.60 7.96 -7.37
C MET A 73 10.65 9.49 -7.37
N ASP A 74 11.63 10.11 -8.02
CA ASP A 74 11.73 11.58 -8.06
C ASP A 74 10.58 12.21 -8.84
N GLU A 75 10.22 11.62 -9.98
CA GLU A 75 9.08 12.03 -10.78
C GLU A 75 7.76 11.85 -10.01
N HIS A 76 7.65 10.76 -9.24
CA HIS A 76 6.48 10.51 -8.42
C HIS A 76 6.37 11.51 -7.27
N ILE A 77 7.47 11.86 -6.61
CA ILE A 77 7.49 12.91 -5.58
C ILE A 77 7.09 14.25 -6.19
N ALA A 78 7.64 14.61 -7.35
CA ALA A 78 7.28 15.85 -8.05
C ALA A 78 5.79 15.90 -8.40
N LEU A 79 5.25 14.81 -8.97
CA LEU A 79 3.82 14.67 -9.26
C LEU A 79 2.96 14.85 -8.02
N LEU A 80 3.29 14.17 -6.91
CA LEU A 80 2.50 14.27 -5.69
C LEU A 80 2.62 15.64 -5.03
N LYS A 81 3.77 16.30 -5.09
CA LYS A 81 3.91 17.69 -4.63
C LYS A 81 3.03 18.65 -5.42
N THR A 82 2.93 18.49 -6.74
CA THR A 82 2.01 19.30 -7.56
C THR A 82 0.55 19.06 -7.16
N LEU A 83 0.14 17.80 -6.99
CA LEU A 83 -1.23 17.46 -6.60
C LEU A 83 -1.56 17.88 -5.17
N GLN A 84 -0.58 17.92 -4.28
CA GLN A 84 -0.75 18.26 -2.87
C GLN A 84 -1.41 19.63 -2.68
N GLU A 85 -1.18 20.59 -3.56
CA GLU A 85 -1.79 21.92 -3.46
C GLU A 85 -3.30 21.91 -3.78
N GLU A 86 -3.77 20.89 -4.51
CA GLU A 86 -5.12 20.83 -5.11
C GLU A 86 -6.04 19.75 -4.49
N CYS A 87 -5.54 18.92 -3.55
CA CYS A 87 -6.33 17.84 -2.95
C CYS A 87 -6.11 17.67 -1.45
N ASP A 88 -7.08 17.11 -0.73
CA ASP A 88 -6.97 16.92 0.73
C ASP A 88 -6.09 15.73 1.13
N LEU A 89 -6.04 14.70 0.28
CA LEU A 89 -5.37 13.41 0.55
C LEU A 89 -4.56 12.98 -0.68
N LEU A 90 -3.42 12.33 -0.46
CA LEU A 90 -2.55 11.89 -1.56
C LEU A 90 -2.68 10.39 -1.85
N PRO A 91 -2.67 9.98 -3.13
CA PRO A 91 -2.53 8.58 -3.52
C PRO A 91 -1.06 8.23 -3.81
N SER A 92 -0.73 6.95 -3.72
CA SER A 92 0.23 6.33 -4.62
C SER A 92 -0.46 5.17 -5.32
N THR A 93 -0.71 5.35 -6.62
CA THR A 93 -1.32 4.33 -7.47
C THR A 93 -0.27 3.33 -7.91
N ILE A 94 -0.44 2.07 -7.55
CA ILE A 94 0.56 1.01 -7.79
C ILE A 94 0.49 0.50 -9.23
N ASP A 95 1.62 0.19 -9.86
CA ASP A 95 1.65 -0.33 -11.22
C ASP A 95 1.05 -1.74 -11.34
N ALA A 96 0.60 -2.11 -12.54
CA ALA A 96 -0.07 -3.38 -12.78
C ALA A 96 0.83 -4.62 -12.67
N TYR A 97 2.15 -4.50 -12.85
CA TYR A 97 3.06 -5.64 -12.63
C TYR A 97 3.20 -5.93 -11.14
N THR A 98 3.38 -4.90 -10.30
CA THR A 98 3.34 -5.07 -8.84
C THR A 98 2.02 -5.67 -8.38
N ARG A 99 0.87 -5.29 -8.99
CA ARG A 99 -0.44 -5.86 -8.66
C ARG A 99 -0.58 -7.36 -8.91
N LEU A 100 0.29 -7.92 -9.75
CA LEU A 100 0.33 -9.35 -10.09
C LEU A 100 1.61 -10.02 -9.58
N ASN A 101 2.32 -9.38 -8.64
CA ASN A 101 3.55 -9.87 -8.03
C ASN A 101 4.66 -10.17 -9.06
N ARG A 102 4.70 -9.39 -10.14
CA ARG A 102 5.61 -9.48 -11.27
C ARG A 102 6.72 -8.45 -11.17
N TYR A 103 7.53 -8.57 -10.13
CA TYR A 103 8.48 -7.53 -9.72
C TYR A 103 9.65 -7.41 -10.71
N GLU A 104 10.01 -8.48 -11.41
CA GLU A 104 11.01 -8.46 -12.47
C GLU A 104 10.57 -7.57 -13.63
N GLU A 105 9.30 -7.63 -14.05
CA GLU A 105 8.81 -6.77 -15.12
C GLU A 105 8.59 -5.33 -14.68
N ALA A 106 8.26 -5.11 -13.40
CA ALA A 106 8.30 -3.78 -12.81
C ALA A 106 9.74 -3.21 -12.84
N ALA A 107 10.77 -4.01 -12.52
CA ALA A 107 12.18 -3.58 -12.59
C ALA A 107 12.61 -3.24 -14.02
N VAL A 108 12.23 -4.06 -15.01
CA VAL A 108 12.43 -3.73 -16.43
C VAL A 108 11.70 -2.45 -16.81
N GLY A 109 10.48 -2.24 -16.30
CA GLY A 109 9.70 -1.03 -16.54
C GLY A 109 10.33 0.23 -15.94
N ILE A 110 10.97 0.13 -14.77
CA ILE A 110 11.77 1.21 -14.17
C ILE A 110 12.92 1.56 -15.12
N GLN A 111 13.71 0.57 -15.54
CA GLN A 111 14.85 0.79 -16.43
C GLN A 111 14.43 1.45 -17.75
N LYS A 112 13.35 0.96 -18.38
CA LYS A 112 12.79 1.56 -19.59
C LYS A 112 12.26 2.99 -19.38
N SER A 113 11.79 3.30 -18.18
CA SER A 113 11.33 4.66 -17.85
C SER A 113 12.50 5.64 -17.76
N ILE A 114 13.62 5.19 -17.18
CA ILE A 114 14.88 5.96 -17.13
C ILE A 114 15.38 6.23 -18.55
N GLU A 115 15.48 5.19 -19.38
CA GLU A 115 15.96 5.30 -20.77
C GLU A 115 15.09 6.22 -21.63
N ALA A 116 13.78 6.19 -21.42
CA ALA A 116 12.83 6.99 -22.19
C ALA A 116 12.64 8.43 -21.65
N GLY A 117 13.13 8.75 -20.45
CA GLY A 117 12.85 10.02 -19.78
C GLY A 117 11.37 10.26 -19.46
N THR A 118 10.57 9.20 -19.41
CA THR A 118 9.14 9.25 -19.11
C THR A 118 8.64 7.89 -18.65
N SER A 119 7.60 7.86 -17.82
CA SER A 119 7.11 6.62 -17.22
C SER A 119 6.58 5.62 -18.25
N LYS A 120 7.07 4.39 -18.17
CA LYS A 120 6.59 3.22 -18.92
C LYS A 120 5.81 2.23 -18.06
N LEU A 121 5.52 2.61 -16.81
CA LEU A 121 4.60 1.91 -15.91
C LEU A 121 3.36 2.78 -15.70
N ASN A 122 2.24 2.14 -15.40
CA ASN A 122 0.97 2.81 -15.11
C ASN A 122 0.77 3.11 -13.62
N GLY A 123 1.88 3.16 -12.85
CA GLY A 123 1.86 3.37 -11.41
C GLY A 123 3.26 3.30 -10.80
N LEU A 124 3.32 3.45 -9.47
CA LEU A 124 4.55 3.35 -8.67
C LEU A 124 4.82 1.88 -8.26
N PRO A 125 5.98 1.31 -8.59
CA PRO A 125 6.38 -0.02 -8.16
C PRO A 125 6.98 -0.01 -6.75
N VAL A 126 6.12 0.15 -5.73
CA VAL A 126 6.53 0.28 -4.30
C VAL A 126 7.40 -0.87 -3.84
N VAL A 127 7.06 -2.11 -4.22
CA VAL A 127 7.83 -3.30 -3.81
C VAL A 127 9.27 -3.23 -4.34
N ASN A 128 9.46 -2.77 -5.58
CA ASN A 128 10.79 -2.63 -6.19
C ASN A 128 11.59 -1.47 -5.60
N HIS A 129 10.94 -0.36 -5.27
CA HIS A 129 11.60 0.80 -4.66
C HIS A 129 12.02 0.55 -3.21
N GLY A 130 11.31 -0.33 -2.49
CA GLY A 130 11.64 -0.70 -1.13
C GLY A 130 11.44 0.43 -0.12
N VAL A 131 11.84 0.17 1.14
CA VAL A 131 11.42 1.01 2.26
C VAL A 131 12.02 2.40 2.19
N ALA A 132 13.34 2.49 1.95
CA ALA A 132 14.09 3.74 2.04
C ALA A 132 13.61 4.78 1.00
N ALA A 133 13.42 4.37 -0.25
CA ALA A 133 12.94 5.26 -1.31
C ALA A 133 11.50 5.72 -1.05
N CYS A 134 10.63 4.82 -0.57
CA CYS A 134 9.26 5.16 -0.22
C CYS A 134 9.18 6.06 1.03
N ARG A 135 10.06 5.89 2.03
CA ARG A 135 10.18 6.82 3.18
C ARG A 135 10.53 8.22 2.71
N ARG A 136 11.55 8.36 1.86
CA ARG A 136 11.94 9.63 1.24
C ARG A 136 10.76 10.32 0.56
N MET A 137 9.91 9.56 -0.12
CA MET A 137 8.69 10.11 -0.72
C MET A 137 7.70 10.58 0.34
N THR A 138 7.36 9.75 1.33
CA THR A 138 6.42 10.17 2.38
C THR A 138 6.94 11.36 3.17
N GLU A 139 8.25 11.45 3.44
CA GLU A 139 8.91 12.57 4.13
C GLU A 139 8.82 13.87 3.34
N ALA A 140 8.95 13.80 2.02
CA ALA A 140 8.90 14.97 1.14
C ALA A 140 7.50 15.59 0.99
N LEU A 141 6.46 14.93 1.51
CA LEU A 141 5.06 15.34 1.41
C LEU A 141 4.53 15.84 2.76
N GLU A 142 3.55 16.74 2.72
CA GLU A 142 2.92 17.35 3.90
C GLU A 142 1.55 16.73 4.24
N LYS A 143 0.96 15.97 3.32
CA LYS A 143 -0.36 15.32 3.45
C LYS A 143 -0.23 13.80 3.62
N PRO A 144 -1.21 13.13 4.24
CA PRO A 144 -1.22 11.67 4.37
C PRO A 144 -1.29 11.00 2.99
N VAL A 145 -0.62 9.85 2.85
CA VAL A 145 -0.58 9.08 1.61
C VAL A 145 -1.25 7.72 1.79
N GLN A 146 -2.07 7.33 0.82
CA GLN A 146 -2.71 6.02 0.73
C GLN A 146 -2.18 5.21 -0.44
N VAL A 147 -1.96 3.92 -0.21
CA VAL A 147 -1.72 2.96 -1.29
C VAL A 147 -3.04 2.63 -2.00
N ARG A 148 -3.15 2.97 -3.29
CA ARG A 148 -4.34 2.71 -4.12
C ARG A 148 -3.99 1.77 -5.27
N HIS A 149 -4.72 0.67 -5.47
CA HIS A 149 -4.27 -0.42 -6.34
C HIS A 149 -5.40 -1.39 -6.76
N GLY A 150 -5.10 -2.68 -6.88
CA GLY A 150 -6.00 -3.75 -7.34
C GLY A 150 -5.25 -5.08 -7.34
N THR A 151 -4.78 -5.50 -6.17
CA THR A 151 -3.82 -6.62 -6.01
C THR A 151 -4.48 -7.78 -5.26
N PRO A 152 -4.60 -8.98 -5.88
CA PRO A 152 -5.17 -10.14 -5.20
C PRO A 152 -4.32 -10.64 -4.02
N ASP A 153 -3.01 -10.72 -4.19
CA ASP A 153 -2.03 -11.05 -3.14
C ASP A 153 -1.16 -9.82 -2.83
N ALA A 154 -1.59 -9.05 -1.82
CA ALA A 154 -1.01 -7.75 -1.51
C ALA A 154 -0.06 -7.77 -0.29
N ARG A 155 0.33 -8.97 0.17
CA ARG A 155 1.01 -9.15 1.47
C ARG A 155 2.34 -8.41 1.56
N LEU A 156 3.25 -8.64 0.62
CA LEU A 156 4.55 -7.94 0.62
C LEU A 156 4.40 -6.44 0.35
N LEU A 157 3.48 -6.06 -0.52
CA LEU A 157 3.18 -4.65 -0.78
C LEU A 157 2.72 -3.95 0.50
N ALA A 158 1.88 -4.60 1.31
CA ALA A 158 1.41 -4.06 2.59
C ALA A 158 2.56 -3.87 3.59
N GLU A 159 3.44 -4.86 3.75
CA GLU A 159 4.61 -4.79 4.63
C GLU A 159 5.49 -3.58 4.30
N ILE A 160 5.94 -3.47 3.05
CA ILE A 160 6.79 -2.38 2.59
C ILE A 160 6.09 -1.04 2.76
N SER A 161 4.82 -0.94 2.35
CA SER A 161 4.06 0.30 2.47
C SER A 161 3.93 0.78 3.91
N MET A 162 3.58 -0.11 4.84
CA MET A 162 3.40 0.31 6.23
C MET A 162 4.74 0.66 6.88
N ALA A 163 5.81 -0.07 6.60
CA ALA A 163 7.15 0.28 7.09
C ALA A 163 7.69 1.59 6.47
N SER A 164 7.17 2.00 5.30
CA SER A 164 7.50 3.24 4.61
C SER A 164 6.69 4.46 5.04
N GLY A 165 5.72 4.33 5.95
CA GLY A 165 4.96 5.45 6.47
C GLY A 165 3.72 5.85 5.67
N PHE A 166 3.25 4.98 4.77
CA PHE A 166 1.88 5.09 4.30
C PHE A 166 0.93 4.85 5.48
N THR A 167 -0.16 5.63 5.58
CA THR A 167 -1.08 5.58 6.73
C THR A 167 -2.50 5.17 6.35
N SER A 168 -2.67 4.69 5.13
CA SER A 168 -3.91 4.14 4.59
C SER A 168 -3.62 3.12 3.51
N TYR A 169 -4.44 2.08 3.44
CA TYR A 169 -4.30 0.99 2.49
C TYR A 169 -5.68 0.62 1.92
N GLU A 170 -5.83 0.67 0.61
CA GLU A 170 -7.08 0.30 -0.09
C GLU A 170 -7.10 -1.21 -0.40
N GLY A 171 -8.29 -1.82 -0.49
CA GLY A 171 -8.49 -3.17 -1.02
C GLY A 171 -9.12 -4.16 -0.05
N GLY A 172 -9.34 -5.38 -0.53
CA GLY A 172 -9.95 -6.48 0.22
C GLY A 172 -10.03 -7.76 -0.59
N GLY A 173 -10.23 -8.90 0.09
CA GLY A 173 -10.16 -10.24 -0.50
C GLY A 173 -11.15 -10.53 -1.63
N ILE A 174 -12.24 -9.76 -1.72
CA ILE A 174 -13.22 -9.84 -2.82
C ILE A 174 -12.96 -8.71 -3.83
N SER A 175 -12.97 -7.46 -3.34
CA SER A 175 -12.93 -6.27 -4.19
C SER A 175 -11.63 -6.11 -4.98
N TYR A 176 -10.52 -6.66 -4.47
CA TYR A 176 -9.23 -6.70 -5.17
C TYR A 176 -8.88 -8.06 -5.76
N ASN A 177 -9.87 -8.97 -5.82
CA ASN A 177 -9.78 -10.19 -6.64
C ASN A 177 -10.69 -10.09 -7.86
N ILE A 178 -12.02 -10.10 -7.65
CA ILE A 178 -13.01 -10.29 -8.72
C ILE A 178 -12.84 -9.32 -9.92
N PRO A 179 -12.58 -8.01 -9.73
CA PRO A 179 -12.39 -7.08 -10.85
C PRO A 179 -10.98 -7.14 -11.48
N TYR A 180 -10.01 -7.79 -10.83
CA TYR A 180 -8.58 -7.63 -11.11
C TYR A 180 -7.85 -8.93 -11.43
N ALA A 181 -8.45 -10.09 -11.21
CA ALA A 181 -7.83 -11.40 -11.42
C ALA A 181 -8.76 -12.37 -12.14
N LYS A 182 -8.17 -13.27 -12.93
CA LYS A 182 -8.90 -14.33 -13.63
C LYS A 182 -8.82 -15.69 -12.93
N ARG A 183 -7.72 -15.97 -12.22
CA ARG A 183 -7.36 -17.33 -11.76
C ARG A 183 -7.11 -17.45 -10.26
N VAL A 184 -7.23 -16.36 -9.51
CA VAL A 184 -7.05 -16.39 -8.04
C VAL A 184 -8.37 -16.80 -7.41
N THR A 185 -8.39 -17.89 -6.66
CA THR A 185 -9.60 -18.31 -5.95
C THR A 185 -9.97 -17.29 -4.88
N LEU A 186 -11.27 -17.13 -4.61
CA LEU A 186 -11.73 -16.28 -3.51
C LEU A 186 -11.17 -16.73 -2.16
N GLU A 187 -11.03 -18.05 -1.95
CA GLU A 187 -10.41 -18.57 -0.73
C GLU A 187 -8.99 -18.05 -0.54
N LYS A 188 -8.16 -18.14 -1.60
CA LYS A 188 -6.78 -17.64 -1.55
C LYS A 188 -6.75 -16.13 -1.34
N SER A 189 -7.49 -15.34 -2.11
CA SER A 189 -7.45 -13.88 -1.96
C SER A 189 -8.00 -13.43 -0.62
N ILE A 190 -9.06 -14.03 -0.10
CA ILE A 190 -9.55 -13.72 1.25
C ILE A 190 -8.46 -14.05 2.27
N ARG A 191 -7.79 -15.20 2.17
CA ARG A 191 -6.67 -15.55 3.06
C ARG A 191 -5.54 -14.53 2.96
N ASP A 192 -5.05 -14.23 1.76
CA ASP A 192 -3.99 -13.21 1.58
C ASP A 192 -4.42 -11.85 2.14
N TRP A 193 -5.70 -11.48 2.07
CA TRP A 193 -6.20 -10.24 2.65
C TRP A 193 -6.41 -10.27 4.17
N GLN A 194 -6.73 -11.41 4.81
CA GLN A 194 -6.66 -11.44 6.28
C GLN A 194 -5.22 -11.34 6.79
N TYR A 195 -4.19 -11.64 5.99
CA TYR A 195 -2.81 -11.27 6.33
C TYR A 195 -2.65 -9.74 6.34
N CYS A 196 -3.08 -9.04 5.28
CA CYS A 196 -3.00 -7.58 5.22
C CYS A 196 -3.76 -6.94 6.40
N ASP A 197 -5.00 -7.36 6.66
CA ASP A 197 -5.76 -6.83 7.78
C ASP A 197 -5.14 -7.20 9.14
N ARG A 198 -4.50 -8.38 9.26
CA ARG A 198 -3.76 -8.77 10.47
C ARG A 198 -2.51 -7.92 10.70
N LEU A 199 -1.79 -7.55 9.65
CA LEU A 199 -0.64 -6.64 9.72
C LEU A 199 -1.08 -5.27 10.25
N MET A 200 -2.16 -4.71 9.71
CA MET A 200 -2.71 -3.43 10.19
C MET A 200 -3.22 -3.55 11.63
N GLY A 201 -3.83 -4.68 11.99
CA GLY A 201 -4.18 -4.99 13.38
C GLY A 201 -2.96 -5.07 14.31
N LEU A 202 -1.81 -5.57 13.83
CA LEU A 202 -0.57 -5.59 14.61
C LEU A 202 -0.03 -4.19 14.85
N TYR A 203 -0.11 -3.30 13.86
CA TYR A 203 0.20 -1.88 14.04
C TYR A 203 -0.77 -1.19 15.02
N GLU A 204 -2.08 -1.46 14.94
CA GLU A 204 -3.07 -0.92 15.88
C GLU A 204 -2.80 -1.38 17.32
N GLU A 205 -2.39 -2.65 17.51
CA GLU A 205 -1.93 -3.18 18.81
C GLU A 205 -0.74 -2.40 19.40
N HIS A 206 0.06 -1.74 18.55
CA HIS A 206 1.17 -0.86 18.93
C HIS A 206 0.78 0.63 18.95
N GLY A 207 -0.52 0.95 18.92
CA GLY A 207 -1.03 2.32 18.93
C GLY A 207 -0.93 3.07 17.60
N ILE A 208 -0.66 2.37 16.49
CA ILE A 208 -0.52 2.97 15.16
C ILE A 208 -1.78 2.73 14.34
N ARG A 209 -2.59 3.78 14.20
CA ARG A 209 -3.85 3.72 13.47
C ARG A 209 -3.70 3.90 11.97
N ILE A 210 -3.87 2.81 11.24
CA ILE A 210 -3.82 2.75 9.77
C ILE A 210 -5.23 2.58 9.22
N ASN A 211 -5.62 3.46 8.29
CA ASN A 211 -6.92 3.35 7.63
C ASN A 211 -6.97 2.15 6.65
N ARG A 212 -8.13 1.49 6.56
CA ARG A 212 -8.43 0.45 5.57
C ARG A 212 -9.66 0.83 4.77
N GLU A 213 -9.55 0.80 3.45
CA GLU A 213 -10.64 1.16 2.53
C GLU A 213 -10.99 -0.02 1.61
N PRO A 214 -12.09 -0.77 1.84
CA PRO A 214 -12.61 -1.71 0.85
C PRO A 214 -12.98 -1.01 -0.45
N PHE A 215 -12.66 -1.61 -1.59
CA PHE A 215 -12.89 -0.98 -2.90
C PHE A 215 -14.33 -1.20 -3.38
N GLY A 216 -15.19 -0.22 -3.12
CA GLY A 216 -16.62 -0.28 -3.40
C GLY A 216 -17.03 -0.41 -4.88
N PRO A 217 -16.42 0.32 -5.84
CA PRO A 217 -16.85 0.32 -7.24
C PRO A 217 -16.78 -1.03 -7.97
N LEU A 218 -15.96 -1.98 -7.51
CA LEU A 218 -15.74 -3.27 -8.16
C LEU A 218 -15.39 -3.14 -9.65
N THR A 219 -16.19 -3.71 -10.54
CA THR A 219 -16.00 -3.61 -12.01
C THR A 219 -16.33 -2.24 -12.57
N GLY A 220 -17.08 -1.41 -11.82
CA GLY A 220 -17.60 -0.14 -12.31
C GLY A 220 -18.57 -0.29 -13.48
N THR A 221 -19.23 -1.43 -13.63
CA THR A 221 -20.12 -1.74 -14.77
C THR A 221 -21.24 -2.70 -14.33
N LEU A 222 -22.49 -2.33 -14.60
CA LEU A 222 -23.73 -3.06 -14.27
C LEU A 222 -23.98 -4.22 -15.23
#